data_AF-A0A7C4WSZ6-F1
#
_entry.id   AF-A0A7C4WSZ6-F1
#
_cell.length_a   1.000
_cell.length_b   1.000
_cell.length_c   1.000
_cell.angle_alpha   90.00
_cell.angle_beta   90.00
_cell.angle_gamma   90.00
#
_symmetry.space_group_name_H-M   'P 1'
#
loop_
_entity.id
_entity.type
_entity.pdbx_description
1 polymer ?
#
loop_
_entity_poly.entity_id
_entity_poly.type
_entity_poly.pdbx_seq_one_letter_code
_entity_poly.pdbx_strand_id
1 'polypeptide(L)'
;MGNMCLQSRLYKIFMILMLVAFLSRAHVCRAETSKNVYIYYDSSYRNSWLSVADSDTIVKFVPETLAKYGISCEIVDAKRLAEIISNLQEAPNTVILMAQDVAPDTVWTGARDSPIQLWIEAGGTLIWTGDWEFYYIGFSNYTNIHQPYIENIVFGMITVTAFADNTEVKPTELGRKIMPSFESYRTDRPAYASIAETFECEIYGLSDDGVYAEPVLIKVGKGAVVKICMTGGRVDSTTRSILICEFILNKIFDMGGVKVEKPFPTIPVIVGVAIAVAVVVLIVYFMRRR
;
A
#
# COMPACT_ATOMS: atom_id res chain seq x y z
N MET A 1 57.55 -10.85 -30.05
CA MET A 1 56.97 -9.61 -29.46
C MET A 1 55.61 -9.20 -30.06
N GLY A 2 54.86 -10.07 -30.76
CA GLY A 2 53.59 -9.69 -31.42
C GLY A 2 52.28 -10.04 -30.68
N ASN A 3 52.30 -10.88 -29.65
CA ASN A 3 51.06 -11.45 -29.07
C ASN A 3 50.46 -10.66 -27.89
N MET A 4 51.17 -9.68 -27.32
CA MET A 4 50.64 -8.87 -26.20
C MET A 4 49.61 -7.81 -26.62
N CYS A 5 49.55 -7.44 -27.91
CA CYS A 5 48.64 -6.39 -28.38
C CYS A 5 47.19 -6.89 -28.56
N LEU A 6 47.00 -8.18 -28.86
CA LEU A 6 45.68 -8.74 -29.16
C LEU A 6 44.83 -8.98 -27.89
N GLN A 7 45.46 -9.43 -26.80
CA GLN A 7 44.78 -9.66 -25.52
C GLN A 7 44.20 -8.39 -24.90
N SER A 8 44.94 -7.26 -24.98
CA SER A 8 44.48 -5.96 -24.47
C SER A 8 43.28 -5.41 -25.25
N ARG A 9 43.21 -5.65 -26.56
CA ARG A 9 42.07 -5.24 -27.39
C ARG A 9 40.82 -6.08 -27.12
N LEU A 10 40.97 -7.40 -26.93
CA LEU A 10 39.88 -8.30 -26.57
C LEU A 10 39.29 -7.97 -25.19
N TYR A 11 40.12 -7.63 -24.20
CA TYR A 11 39.65 -7.25 -22.87
C TYR A 11 38.82 -5.96 -22.87
N LYS A 12 39.24 -4.96 -23.66
CA LYS A 12 38.48 -3.70 -23.82
C LYS A 12 37.13 -3.91 -24.50
N ILE A 13 37.07 -4.75 -25.54
CA ILE A 13 35.82 -5.08 -26.24
C ILE A 13 34.87 -5.83 -25.30
N PHE A 14 35.39 -6.78 -24.52
CA PHE A 14 34.59 -7.53 -23.55
C PHE A 14 34.05 -6.63 -22.42
N MET A 15 34.85 -5.67 -21.94
CA MET A 15 34.40 -4.72 -20.91
C MET A 15 33.34 -3.75 -21.45
N ILE A 16 33.48 -3.29 -22.70
CA ILE A 16 32.47 -2.45 -23.36
C ILE A 16 31.19 -3.24 -23.58
N LEU A 17 31.26 -4.50 -24.01
CA LEU A 17 30.09 -5.37 -24.17
C LEU A 17 29.39 -5.65 -22.84
N MET A 18 30.13 -5.87 -21.75
CA MET A 18 29.55 -5.97 -20.41
C MET A 18 28.90 -4.66 -19.96
N LEU A 19 29.53 -3.51 -20.23
CA LEU A 19 28.96 -2.20 -19.88
C LEU A 19 27.69 -1.92 -20.70
N VAL A 20 27.69 -2.24 -22.00
CA VAL A 20 26.52 -2.13 -22.86
C VAL A 20 25.43 -3.12 -22.46
N ALA A 21 25.77 -4.35 -22.04
CA ALA A 21 24.81 -5.32 -21.50
C ALA A 21 24.22 -4.87 -20.15
N PHE A 22 25.04 -4.21 -19.31
CA PHE A 22 24.62 -3.65 -18.02
C PHE A 22 23.73 -2.41 -18.23
N LEU A 23 24.06 -1.54 -19.19
CA LEU A 23 23.28 -0.36 -19.55
C LEU A 23 22.01 -0.72 -20.34
N SER A 24 22.02 -1.78 -21.16
CA SER A 24 20.82 -2.27 -21.85
C SER A 24 19.87 -3.04 -20.94
N ARG A 25 20.35 -3.64 -19.83
CA ARG A 25 19.49 -4.07 -18.73
C ARG A 25 18.85 -2.91 -17.95
N ALA A 26 19.47 -1.73 -17.94
CA ALA A 26 18.87 -0.52 -17.36
C ALA A 26 17.83 0.15 -18.27
N HIS A 27 17.60 -0.39 -19.48
CA HIS A 27 16.50 -0.02 -20.37
C HIS A 27 15.56 -1.21 -20.56
N VAL A 28 15.13 -1.83 -19.45
CA VAL A 28 13.79 -2.41 -19.46
C VAL A 28 12.86 -1.26 -19.82
N CYS A 29 12.24 -1.34 -21.00
CA CYS A 29 11.09 -0.54 -21.37
C CYS A 29 10.01 -0.79 -20.33
N ARG A 30 10.10 -0.06 -19.21
CA ARG A 30 9.04 0.06 -18.22
C ARG A 30 7.98 0.86 -18.95
N ALA A 31 6.90 0.20 -19.37
CA ALA A 31 5.70 0.91 -19.76
C ALA A 31 5.38 1.83 -18.57
N GLU A 32 5.55 3.14 -18.75
CA GLU A 32 5.20 4.12 -17.73
C GLU A 32 3.70 4.04 -17.54
N THR A 33 3.26 3.18 -16.62
CA THR A 33 1.97 3.36 -15.96
C THR A 33 2.13 4.64 -15.15
N SER A 34 1.86 5.80 -15.76
CA SER A 34 1.88 7.09 -15.09
C SER A 34 0.63 7.19 -14.19
N LYS A 35 0.66 6.47 -13.07
CA LYS A 35 -0.37 6.57 -12.04
C LYS A 35 0.08 7.58 -11.00
N ASN A 36 -0.80 8.52 -10.66
CA ASN A 36 -0.64 9.41 -9.52
C ASN A 36 -1.10 8.69 -8.26
N VAL A 37 -0.29 8.73 -7.20
CA VAL A 37 -0.62 8.12 -5.90
C VAL A 37 -0.85 9.22 -4.88
N TYR A 38 -2.04 9.26 -4.31
CA TYR A 38 -2.42 10.17 -3.24
C TYR A 38 -2.69 9.39 -1.96
N ILE A 39 -2.30 9.96 -0.82
CA ILE A 39 -2.59 9.40 0.50
C ILE A 39 -3.46 10.41 1.24
N TYR A 40 -4.70 10.04 1.51
CA TYR A 40 -5.58 10.87 2.31
C TYR A 40 -5.22 10.76 3.79
N TYR A 41 -4.93 11.90 4.40
CA TYR A 41 -4.81 12.09 5.83
C TYR A 41 -5.08 13.55 6.17
N ASP A 42 -6.03 13.78 7.07
CA ASP A 42 -6.40 15.10 7.55
C ASP A 42 -6.56 15.06 9.07
N SER A 43 -5.68 15.76 9.77
CA SER A 43 -5.68 15.82 11.23
C SER A 43 -6.87 16.59 11.81
N SER A 44 -7.75 17.17 11.00
CA SER A 44 -9.04 17.70 11.48
C SER A 44 -10.15 16.64 11.51
N TYR A 45 -9.92 15.46 10.93
CA TYR A 45 -10.86 14.35 10.91
C TYR A 45 -10.41 13.26 11.88
N ARG A 46 -11.37 12.60 12.51
CA ARG A 46 -11.10 11.48 13.41
C ARG A 46 -10.90 10.18 12.63
N ASN A 47 -10.16 9.26 13.25
CA ASN A 47 -10.27 7.85 12.95
C ASN A 47 -11.46 7.23 13.70
N SER A 48 -11.87 6.03 13.29
CA SER A 48 -12.86 5.21 13.98
C SER A 48 -12.20 4.08 14.79
N TRP A 49 -11.53 3.16 14.10
CA TRP A 49 -10.93 1.95 14.66
C TRP A 49 -9.39 1.93 14.53
N LEU A 50 -8.83 2.49 13.47
CA LEU A 50 -7.40 2.77 13.37
C LEU A 50 -7.00 3.80 14.43
N SER A 51 -5.85 3.61 15.07
CA SER A 51 -5.29 4.66 15.90
C SER A 51 -4.65 5.76 15.04
N VAL A 52 -4.53 6.98 15.59
CA VAL A 52 -3.79 8.08 14.94
C VAL A 52 -2.34 7.65 14.67
N ALA A 53 -1.72 6.90 15.60
CA ALA A 53 -0.36 6.39 15.44
C ALA A 53 -0.22 5.39 14.27
N ASP A 54 -1.26 4.59 13.98
CA ASP A 54 -1.28 3.72 12.81
C ASP A 54 -1.32 4.55 11.52
N SER A 55 -2.20 5.55 11.46
CA SER A 55 -2.28 6.48 10.33
C SER A 55 -0.96 7.23 10.12
N ASP A 56 -0.34 7.74 11.20
CA ASP A 56 0.95 8.43 11.18
C ASP A 56 2.07 7.52 10.61
N THR A 57 2.01 6.23 10.95
CA THR A 57 2.95 5.24 10.40
C THR A 57 2.74 5.07 8.89
N ILE A 58 1.48 4.96 8.43
CA ILE A 58 1.16 4.80 7.00
C ILE A 58 1.65 6.03 6.20
N VAL A 59 1.30 7.24 6.64
CA VAL A 59 1.65 8.49 5.92
C VAL A 59 3.15 8.75 5.88
N LYS A 60 3.92 8.21 6.84
CA LYS A 60 5.38 8.28 6.80
C LYS A 60 5.98 7.17 5.95
N PHE A 61 5.60 5.92 6.23
CA PHE A 61 6.25 4.75 5.68
C PHE A 61 6.00 4.56 4.18
N VAL A 62 4.76 4.77 3.73
CA VAL A 62 4.36 4.49 2.35
C VAL A 62 5.07 5.42 1.36
N PRO A 63 5.04 6.76 1.52
CA PRO A 63 5.78 7.66 0.62
C PRO A 63 7.29 7.40 0.62
N GLU A 64 7.91 7.24 1.79
CA GLU A 64 9.34 6.97 1.91
C GLU A 64 9.75 5.67 1.20
N THR A 65 8.89 4.66 1.25
CA THR A 65 9.14 3.37 0.60
C THR A 65 8.94 3.45 -0.91
N LEU A 66 7.84 4.03 -1.38
CA LEU A 66 7.56 4.17 -2.81
C LEU A 66 8.59 5.07 -3.53
N ALA A 67 9.10 6.11 -2.84
CA ALA A 67 10.15 6.97 -3.35
C ALA A 67 11.45 6.21 -3.70
N LYS A 68 11.77 5.14 -2.96
CA LYS A 68 12.94 4.27 -3.26
C LYS A 68 12.83 3.57 -4.61
N TYR A 69 11.61 3.44 -5.15
CA TYR A 69 11.31 2.81 -6.43
C TYR A 69 10.96 3.82 -7.53
N GLY A 70 11.17 5.12 -7.26
CA GLY A 70 10.90 6.21 -8.20
C GLY A 70 9.44 6.60 -8.33
N ILE A 71 8.59 6.24 -7.36
CA ILE A 71 7.17 6.59 -7.33
C ILE A 71 6.94 7.68 -6.29
N SER A 72 6.51 8.86 -6.72
CA SER A 72 6.14 9.96 -5.83
C SER A 72 4.70 9.80 -5.32
N CYS A 73 4.48 10.15 -4.06
CA CYS A 73 3.15 10.22 -3.45
C CYS A 73 2.89 11.63 -2.92
N GLU A 74 1.65 12.11 -3.02
CA GLU A 74 1.21 13.36 -2.38
C GLU A 74 0.28 13.01 -1.20
N ILE A 75 0.60 13.49 0.00
CA ILE A 75 -0.30 13.40 1.16
C ILE A 75 -1.26 14.58 1.07
N VAL A 76 -2.56 14.32 1.15
CA VAL A 76 -3.62 15.30 0.88
C VAL A 76 -4.63 15.35 2.02
N ASP A 77 -5.06 16.57 2.34
CA ASP A 77 -6.17 16.83 3.27
C ASP A 77 -7.53 16.63 2.58
N ALA A 78 -8.63 16.80 3.34
CA ALA A 78 -9.98 16.56 2.81
C ALA A 78 -10.38 17.53 1.68
N LYS A 79 -9.85 18.75 1.67
CA LYS A 79 -10.12 19.74 0.63
C LYS A 79 -9.39 19.35 -0.66
N ARG A 80 -8.10 19.06 -0.57
CA ARG A 80 -7.27 18.67 -1.71
C ARG A 80 -7.73 17.33 -2.29
N LEU A 81 -8.17 16.40 -1.45
CA LEU A 81 -8.79 15.15 -1.89
C LEU A 81 -10.03 15.43 -2.76
N ALA A 82 -10.92 16.33 -2.32
CA ALA A 82 -12.12 16.70 -3.08
C ALA A 82 -11.78 17.33 -4.44
N GLU A 83 -10.75 18.17 -4.51
CA GLU A 83 -10.25 18.72 -5.79
C GLU A 83 -9.78 17.61 -6.74
N ILE A 84 -8.99 16.65 -6.24
CA ILE A 84 -8.46 15.55 -7.05
C ILE A 84 -9.57 14.67 -7.61
N ILE A 85 -10.50 14.23 -6.77
CA ILE A 85 -11.57 13.31 -7.21
C ILE A 85 -12.61 13.98 -8.11
N SER A 86 -12.74 15.31 -8.04
CA SER A 86 -13.64 16.05 -8.94
C SER A 86 -13.19 15.98 -10.40
N ASN A 87 -11.92 15.69 -10.67
CA ASN A 87 -11.40 15.50 -12.02
C ASN A 87 -11.58 14.05 -12.50
N LEU A 88 -12.79 13.75 -12.97
CA LEU A 88 -13.16 12.40 -13.43
C LEU A 88 -12.34 11.89 -14.64
N GLN A 89 -11.73 12.78 -15.43
CA GLN A 89 -10.90 12.38 -16.57
C GLN A 89 -9.56 11.77 -16.13
N GLU A 90 -9.04 12.21 -14.99
CA GLU A 90 -7.80 11.68 -14.39
C GLU A 90 -8.05 10.48 -13.48
N ALA A 91 -9.30 10.13 -13.22
CA ALA A 91 -9.65 9.01 -12.35
C ALA A 91 -8.97 7.69 -12.76
N PRO A 92 -8.95 7.29 -14.06
CA PRO A 92 -8.23 6.09 -14.48
C PRO A 92 -6.75 6.10 -14.13
N ASN A 93 -6.11 7.26 -14.01
CA ASN A 93 -4.70 7.42 -13.72
C ASN A 93 -4.40 7.70 -12.25
N THR A 94 -5.39 7.59 -11.37
CA THR A 94 -5.26 8.02 -9.99
C THR A 94 -5.54 6.87 -9.02
N VAL A 95 -4.65 6.73 -8.04
CA VAL A 95 -4.80 5.83 -6.89
C VAL A 95 -4.89 6.65 -5.62
N ILE A 96 -5.87 6.36 -4.78
CA ILE A 96 -6.04 6.99 -3.47
C ILE A 96 -5.89 5.91 -2.40
N LEU A 97 -4.95 6.11 -1.48
CA LEU A 97 -4.86 5.36 -0.24
C LEU A 97 -5.53 6.14 0.88
N MET A 98 -6.55 5.55 1.52
CA MET A 98 -7.15 6.08 2.73
C MET A 98 -6.30 5.64 3.93
N ALA A 99 -5.48 6.55 4.48
CA ALA A 99 -4.69 6.27 5.70
C ALA A 99 -5.52 6.42 6.98
N GLN A 100 -6.72 6.98 6.88
CA GLN A 100 -7.74 7.00 7.93
C GLN A 100 -8.93 6.14 7.50
N ASP A 101 -9.60 5.51 8.45
CA ASP A 101 -10.74 4.61 8.23
C ASP A 101 -12.11 5.31 8.28
N VAL A 102 -12.11 6.61 8.01
CA VAL A 102 -13.31 7.44 7.92
C VAL A 102 -13.17 8.31 6.67
N ALA A 103 -14.18 8.31 5.80
CA ALA A 103 -14.17 9.19 4.63
C ALA A 103 -14.65 10.60 5.02
N PRO A 104 -14.00 11.67 4.53
CA PRO A 104 -14.43 13.02 4.83
C PRO A 104 -15.75 13.36 4.11
N ASP A 105 -16.58 14.19 4.72
CA ASP A 105 -17.84 14.69 4.18
C ASP A 105 -17.67 15.47 2.87
N THR A 106 -16.47 16.00 2.63
CA THR A 106 -16.11 16.66 1.36
C THR A 106 -16.15 15.71 0.15
N VAL A 107 -16.05 14.40 0.36
CA VAL A 107 -16.00 13.40 -0.72
C VAL A 107 -17.03 12.30 -0.59
N TRP A 108 -17.50 12.03 0.63
CA TRP A 108 -18.48 10.99 0.93
C TRP A 108 -19.67 11.56 1.68
N THR A 109 -20.83 11.60 1.02
CA THR A 109 -22.07 12.14 1.58
C THR A 109 -23.05 11.06 2.05
N GLY A 110 -22.68 9.78 1.86
CA GLY A 110 -23.59 8.65 2.08
C GLY A 110 -24.59 8.44 0.94
N ALA A 111 -24.30 8.95 -0.26
CA ALA A 111 -25.18 8.84 -1.42
C ALA A 111 -24.43 8.39 -2.69
N ARG A 112 -25.16 7.86 -3.69
CA ARG A 112 -24.57 7.37 -4.96
C ARG A 112 -23.92 8.46 -5.79
N ASP A 113 -24.34 9.71 -5.62
CA ASP A 113 -23.77 10.89 -6.27
C ASP A 113 -22.64 11.53 -5.46
N SER A 114 -22.16 10.87 -4.40
CA SER A 114 -20.97 11.32 -3.68
C SER A 114 -19.78 11.44 -4.64
N PRO A 115 -18.96 12.51 -4.55
CA PRO A 115 -17.82 12.71 -5.45
C PRO A 115 -16.90 11.50 -5.59
N ILE A 116 -16.61 10.80 -4.48
CA ILE A 116 -15.74 9.62 -4.51
C ILE A 116 -16.37 8.43 -5.24
N GLN A 117 -17.71 8.27 -5.18
CA GLN A 117 -18.42 7.23 -5.92
C GLN A 117 -18.28 7.45 -7.42
N LEU A 118 -18.54 8.68 -7.88
CA LEU A 118 -18.43 9.06 -9.29
C LEU A 118 -16.98 8.89 -9.79
N TRP A 119 -15.99 9.22 -8.95
CA TRP A 119 -14.58 9.04 -9.26
C TRP A 119 -14.17 7.57 -9.39
N ILE A 120 -14.62 6.69 -8.48
CA ILE A 120 -14.40 5.24 -8.59
C ILE A 120 -15.04 4.73 -9.89
N GLU A 121 -16.31 5.06 -10.13
CA GLU A 121 -17.02 4.61 -11.34
C GLU A 121 -16.36 5.11 -12.64
N ALA A 122 -15.70 6.27 -12.61
CA ALA A 122 -14.95 6.84 -13.72
C ALA A 122 -13.58 6.16 -13.99
N GLY A 123 -13.04 5.37 -13.05
CA GLY A 123 -11.77 4.66 -13.23
C GLY A 123 -10.82 4.70 -12.05
N GLY A 124 -11.15 5.45 -11.00
CA GLY A 124 -10.32 5.59 -9.80
C GLY A 124 -10.06 4.26 -9.09
N THR A 125 -8.85 4.10 -8.55
CA THR A 125 -8.53 2.97 -7.65
C THR A 125 -8.42 3.45 -6.22
N LEU A 126 -9.35 3.04 -5.37
CA LEU A 126 -9.33 3.33 -3.93
C LEU A 126 -8.71 2.16 -3.17
N ILE A 127 -7.71 2.41 -2.36
CA ILE A 127 -7.15 1.46 -1.39
C ILE A 127 -7.65 1.86 -0.01
N TRP A 128 -8.36 0.96 0.65
CA TRP A 128 -8.95 1.17 1.96
C TRP A 128 -8.40 0.18 2.98
N THR A 129 -8.14 0.67 4.20
CA THR A 129 -7.59 -0.12 5.29
C THR A 129 -8.14 0.33 6.63
N GLY A 130 -8.16 -0.56 7.63
CA GLY A 130 -8.60 -0.22 8.99
C GLY A 130 -9.97 -0.79 9.35
N ASP A 131 -11.03 -0.05 9.09
CA ASP A 131 -12.42 -0.44 9.35
C ASP A 131 -13.21 -0.57 8.03
N TRP A 132 -14.46 -0.97 8.12
CA TRP A 132 -15.40 -1.09 7.02
C TRP A 132 -15.44 0.20 6.17
N GLU A 133 -15.12 0.08 4.89
CA GLU A 133 -15.14 1.17 3.92
C GLU A 133 -16.47 1.91 3.88
N PHE A 134 -16.39 3.23 3.88
CA PHE A 134 -17.54 4.14 3.77
C PHE A 134 -18.60 4.01 4.88
N TYR A 135 -18.31 3.29 5.96
CA TYR A 135 -19.22 3.14 7.09
C TYR A 135 -19.46 4.46 7.83
N TYR A 136 -18.48 5.37 7.87
CA TYR A 136 -18.67 6.67 8.49
C TYR A 136 -18.51 7.81 7.49
N ILE A 137 -19.37 8.81 7.64
CA ILE A 137 -19.14 10.16 7.12
C ILE A 137 -18.46 10.95 8.24
N GLY A 138 -17.20 11.35 8.03
CA GLY A 138 -16.43 12.15 8.98
C GLY A 138 -16.57 13.64 8.71
N PHE A 139 -16.47 14.45 9.75
CA PHE A 139 -16.48 15.91 9.68
C PHE A 139 -15.22 16.48 10.33
N SER A 140 -14.76 17.63 9.84
CA SER A 140 -13.55 18.34 10.32
C SER A 140 -13.60 18.83 11.77
N ASN A 141 -14.73 18.63 12.45
CA ASN A 141 -14.91 18.91 13.87
C ASN A 141 -14.72 17.65 14.74
N TYR A 142 -14.01 16.64 14.23
CA TYR A 142 -13.78 15.35 14.90
C TYR A 142 -15.05 14.53 15.19
N THR A 143 -16.18 14.83 14.54
CA THR A 143 -17.38 14.00 14.63
C THR A 143 -17.49 13.09 13.42
N ASN A 144 -18.24 12.00 13.58
CA ASN A 144 -18.65 11.18 12.45
C ASN A 144 -20.07 10.67 12.66
N ILE A 145 -20.75 10.34 11.57
CA ILE A 145 -22.09 9.75 11.59
C ILE A 145 -22.10 8.49 10.74
N HIS A 146 -22.91 7.51 11.15
CA HIS A 146 -23.31 6.37 10.33
C HIS A 146 -24.80 6.52 10.03
N GLN A 147 -25.19 6.18 8.80
CA GLN A 147 -26.60 6.00 8.46
C GLN A 147 -26.79 4.55 7.98
N PRO A 148 -27.98 3.96 8.15
CA PRO A 148 -28.20 2.57 7.78
C PRO A 148 -27.82 2.30 6.32
N TYR A 149 -27.01 1.26 6.11
CA TYR A 149 -26.64 0.71 4.81
C TYR A 149 -25.76 1.60 3.92
N ILE A 150 -25.21 2.71 4.41
CA ILE A 150 -24.43 3.64 3.55
C ILE A 150 -23.20 2.96 2.94
N GLU A 151 -22.59 2.03 3.65
CA GLU A 151 -21.45 1.25 3.20
C GLU A 151 -21.77 0.34 2.00
N ASN A 152 -23.05 -0.01 1.79
CA ASN A 152 -23.50 -0.82 0.65
C ASN A 152 -23.68 0.02 -0.62
N ILE A 153 -23.78 1.34 -0.48
CA ILE A 153 -24.03 2.26 -1.59
C ILE A 153 -22.88 2.23 -2.58
N VAL A 154 -21.62 2.08 -2.15
CA VAL A 154 -20.47 2.06 -3.08
C VAL A 154 -20.53 0.87 -4.05
N PHE A 155 -20.98 -0.29 -3.56
CA PHE A 155 -21.06 -1.52 -4.33
C PHE A 155 -22.43 -1.72 -5.01
N GLY A 156 -23.47 -1.01 -4.57
CA GLY A 156 -24.83 -1.16 -5.09
C GLY A 156 -25.51 -2.46 -4.68
N MET A 157 -24.96 -3.16 -3.68
CA MET A 157 -25.56 -4.37 -3.11
C MET A 157 -25.27 -4.48 -1.62
N ILE A 158 -26.20 -5.11 -0.91
CA ILE A 158 -26.02 -5.46 0.50
C ILE A 158 -25.00 -6.61 0.55
N THR A 159 -24.21 -6.67 1.63
CA THR A 159 -23.31 -7.80 1.98
C THR A 159 -22.04 -7.98 1.15
N VAL A 160 -21.36 -6.91 0.72
CA VAL A 160 -19.98 -7.07 0.24
C VAL A 160 -19.05 -7.40 1.40
N THR A 161 -19.15 -6.62 2.47
CA THR A 161 -18.31 -6.76 3.66
C THR A 161 -19.02 -7.60 4.70
N ALA A 162 -18.30 -8.60 5.22
CA ALA A 162 -18.77 -9.45 6.27
C ALA A 162 -18.49 -8.83 7.64
N PHE A 163 -19.42 -9.01 8.57
CA PHE A 163 -19.11 -8.90 9.99
C PHE A 163 -18.47 -10.21 10.45
N ALA A 164 -17.19 -10.37 10.15
CA ALA A 164 -16.40 -11.44 10.71
C ALA A 164 -15.84 -11.00 12.07
N ASP A 165 -15.44 -11.95 12.91
CA ASP A 165 -14.65 -11.64 14.10
C ASP A 165 -13.40 -12.51 14.05
N ASN A 166 -12.24 -11.85 14.01
CA ASN A 166 -10.95 -12.48 14.18
C ASN A 166 -10.70 -13.67 13.21
N THR A 167 -11.14 -13.54 11.96
CA THR A 167 -11.07 -14.58 10.93
C THR A 167 -9.70 -14.59 10.27
N GLU A 168 -9.04 -15.75 10.28
CA GLU A 168 -7.74 -15.89 9.63
C GLU A 168 -7.90 -15.95 8.11
N VAL A 169 -7.12 -15.14 7.41
CA VAL A 169 -6.96 -15.18 5.95
C VAL A 169 -5.52 -15.51 5.60
N LYS A 170 -5.35 -16.33 4.55
CA LYS A 170 -4.04 -16.80 4.07
C LYS A 170 -3.83 -16.37 2.63
N PRO A 171 -2.59 -16.08 2.23
CA PRO A 171 -2.29 -15.66 0.86
C PRO A 171 -2.63 -16.75 -0.16
N THR A 172 -3.38 -16.36 -1.20
CA THR A 172 -3.57 -17.14 -2.43
C THR A 172 -2.28 -17.14 -3.25
N GLU A 173 -2.22 -17.93 -4.33
CA GLU A 173 -1.08 -17.86 -5.26
C GLU A 173 -0.89 -16.45 -5.85
N LEU A 174 -2.00 -15.80 -6.25
CA LEU A 174 -1.99 -14.41 -6.70
C LEU A 174 -1.55 -13.46 -5.59
N GLY A 175 -2.03 -13.66 -4.36
CA GLY A 175 -1.60 -12.89 -3.19
C GLY A 175 -0.11 -12.94 -2.94
N ARG A 176 0.51 -14.13 -3.01
CA ARG A 176 1.98 -14.27 -2.85
C ARG A 176 2.76 -13.59 -3.96
N LYS A 177 2.22 -13.57 -5.18
CA LYS A 177 2.83 -12.91 -6.33
C LYS A 177 2.80 -11.38 -6.18
N ILE A 178 1.66 -10.83 -5.76
CA ILE A 178 1.43 -9.38 -5.67
C ILE A 178 1.95 -8.79 -4.36
N MET A 179 1.85 -9.51 -3.26
CA MET A 179 2.34 -9.12 -1.94
C MET A 179 3.24 -10.22 -1.36
N PRO A 180 4.53 -10.31 -1.75
CA PRO A 180 5.45 -11.35 -1.29
C PRO A 180 5.73 -11.35 0.23
N SER A 181 5.35 -10.31 0.96
CA SER A 181 5.38 -10.25 2.42
C SER A 181 4.04 -10.61 3.07
N PHE A 182 3.02 -10.96 2.27
CA PHE A 182 1.72 -11.38 2.80
C PHE A 182 1.84 -12.73 3.50
N GLU A 183 1.90 -12.67 4.83
CA GLU A 183 1.72 -13.80 5.75
C GLU A 183 0.27 -13.81 6.29
N SER A 184 -0.18 -14.96 6.78
CA SER A 184 -1.52 -15.09 7.34
C SER A 184 -1.75 -14.08 8.47
N TYR A 185 -2.89 -13.40 8.46
CA TYR A 185 -3.32 -12.52 9.54
C TYR A 185 -4.83 -12.68 9.79
N ARG A 186 -5.29 -12.11 10.91
CA ARG A 186 -6.71 -12.14 11.28
C ARG A 186 -7.39 -10.83 10.97
N THR A 187 -8.51 -10.90 10.25
CA THR A 187 -9.35 -9.77 9.86
C THR A 187 -10.74 -9.84 10.49
N ASP A 188 -11.34 -8.67 10.67
CA ASP A 188 -12.66 -8.51 11.27
C ASP A 188 -13.70 -7.99 10.24
N ARG A 189 -13.26 -7.42 9.12
CA ARG A 189 -14.16 -6.92 8.05
C ARG A 189 -13.73 -7.39 6.65
N PRO A 190 -13.49 -8.71 6.46
CA PRO A 190 -13.20 -9.23 5.13
C PRO A 190 -14.41 -9.04 4.23
N ALA A 191 -14.21 -9.19 2.93
CA ALA A 191 -15.34 -9.37 2.03
C ALA A 191 -15.82 -10.82 2.06
N TYR A 192 -17.08 -11.08 1.73
CA TYR A 192 -17.50 -12.43 1.38
C TYR A 192 -16.81 -12.86 0.08
N ALA A 193 -16.25 -14.06 0.01
CA ALA A 193 -15.60 -14.53 -1.22
C ALA A 193 -16.60 -14.72 -2.37
N SER A 194 -17.87 -14.96 -2.07
CA SER A 194 -18.97 -15.07 -3.05
C SER A 194 -19.21 -13.79 -3.84
N ILE A 195 -18.64 -12.64 -3.45
CA ILE A 195 -18.68 -11.43 -4.29
C ILE A 195 -18.12 -11.68 -5.69
N ALA A 196 -17.24 -12.68 -5.87
CA ALA A 196 -16.71 -13.09 -7.17
C ALA A 196 -17.78 -13.59 -8.16
N GLU A 197 -18.97 -13.96 -7.66
CA GLU A 197 -20.12 -14.35 -8.48
C GLU A 197 -20.84 -13.12 -9.06
N THR A 198 -20.64 -11.93 -8.46
CA THR A 198 -21.35 -10.69 -8.83
C THR A 198 -20.41 -9.64 -9.43
N PHE A 199 -19.18 -9.54 -8.93
CA PHE A 199 -18.18 -8.59 -9.36
C PHE A 199 -17.00 -9.30 -10.02
N GLU A 200 -16.38 -8.60 -10.97
CA GLU A 200 -15.00 -8.88 -11.33
C GLU A 200 -14.11 -8.52 -10.13
N CYS A 201 -13.36 -9.50 -9.62
CA CYS A 201 -12.50 -9.31 -8.47
C CYS A 201 -11.19 -10.09 -8.58
N GLU A 202 -10.20 -9.64 -7.82
CA GLU A 202 -8.93 -10.33 -7.62
C GLU A 202 -8.77 -10.61 -6.14
N ILE A 203 -8.83 -11.89 -5.77
CA ILE A 203 -8.73 -12.34 -4.39
C ILE A 203 -7.28 -12.69 -4.07
N TYR A 204 -6.68 -11.91 -3.18
CA TYR A 204 -5.28 -12.08 -2.76
C TYR A 204 -5.15 -12.93 -1.51
N GLY A 205 -6.17 -12.99 -0.66
CA GLY A 205 -6.21 -13.91 0.48
C GLY A 205 -7.59 -14.49 0.72
N LEU A 206 -7.62 -15.69 1.28
CA LEU A 206 -8.84 -16.46 1.57
C LEU A 206 -8.78 -17.05 2.97
N SER A 207 -9.93 -17.16 3.63
CA SER A 207 -10.08 -17.99 4.82
C SER A 207 -10.00 -19.48 4.47
N ASP A 208 -9.71 -20.32 5.47
CA ASP A 208 -9.55 -21.77 5.29
C ASP A 208 -10.80 -22.46 4.75
N ASP A 209 -11.98 -21.95 5.10
CA ASP A 209 -13.28 -22.41 4.61
C ASP A 209 -13.68 -21.79 3.26
N GLY A 210 -12.87 -20.87 2.72
CA GLY A 210 -13.13 -20.16 1.47
C GLY A 210 -14.30 -19.17 1.52
N VAL A 211 -14.87 -18.90 2.70
CA VAL A 211 -16.04 -18.01 2.84
C VAL A 211 -15.66 -16.54 2.77
N TYR A 212 -14.46 -16.19 3.22
CA TYR A 212 -14.01 -14.80 3.36
C TYR A 212 -12.77 -14.52 2.54
N ALA A 213 -12.70 -13.31 1.99
CA ALA A 213 -11.62 -12.85 1.12
C ALA A 213 -11.02 -11.53 1.63
N GLU A 214 -9.70 -11.55 1.88
CA GLU A 214 -8.90 -10.35 2.17
C GLU A 214 -7.38 -10.65 2.05
N PRO A 215 -6.57 -9.78 1.43
CA PRO A 215 -6.97 -8.60 0.65
C PRO A 215 -7.75 -8.98 -0.60
N VAL A 216 -8.55 -8.05 -1.10
CA VAL A 216 -9.33 -8.23 -2.33
C VAL A 216 -9.43 -6.91 -3.08
N LEU A 217 -9.29 -6.96 -4.41
CA LEU A 217 -9.66 -5.87 -5.31
C LEU A 217 -11.03 -6.19 -5.91
N ILE A 218 -11.95 -5.25 -5.83
CA ILE A 218 -13.32 -5.36 -6.34
C ILE A 218 -13.52 -4.29 -7.41
N LYS A 219 -13.88 -4.68 -8.63
CA LYS A 219 -14.18 -3.72 -9.71
C LYS A 219 -15.53 -3.04 -9.44
N VAL A 220 -15.54 -1.70 -9.51
CA VAL A 220 -16.74 -0.88 -9.35
C VAL A 220 -16.76 0.14 -10.48
N GLY A 221 -17.73 0.01 -11.40
CA GLY A 221 -17.71 0.74 -12.66
C GLY A 221 -16.41 0.47 -13.43
N LYS A 222 -15.72 1.53 -13.87
CA LYS A 222 -14.41 1.40 -14.52
C LYS A 222 -13.25 1.28 -13.53
N GLY A 223 -13.44 1.70 -12.28
CA GLY A 223 -12.40 1.73 -11.24
C GLY A 223 -12.39 0.49 -10.37
N ALA A 224 -11.87 0.64 -9.15
CA ALA A 224 -11.79 -0.44 -8.19
C ALA A 224 -11.74 0.05 -6.74
N VAL A 225 -12.23 -0.78 -5.83
CA VAL A 225 -12.03 -0.64 -4.38
C VAL A 225 -11.20 -1.83 -3.91
N VAL A 226 -10.10 -1.56 -3.21
CA VAL A 226 -9.19 -2.54 -2.65
C VAL A 226 -9.36 -2.53 -1.14
N LYS A 227 -9.74 -3.68 -0.59
CA LYS A 227 -9.82 -3.92 0.85
C LYS A 227 -8.55 -4.63 1.30
N ILE A 228 -7.84 -4.06 2.28
CA ILE A 228 -6.59 -4.61 2.78
C ILE A 228 -6.43 -4.32 4.28
N CYS A 229 -6.16 -5.35 5.08
CA CYS A 229 -6.00 -5.26 6.53
C CYS A 229 -7.19 -4.58 7.23
N MET A 230 -8.40 -5.12 7.09
CA MET A 230 -9.62 -4.56 7.67
C MET A 230 -9.80 -5.00 9.13
N THR A 231 -8.84 -4.59 9.98
CA THR A 231 -8.56 -5.21 11.29
C THR A 231 -8.43 -4.19 12.45
N GLY A 232 -8.81 -2.92 12.24
CA GLY A 232 -8.41 -1.82 13.13
C GLY A 232 -6.88 -1.81 13.33
N GLY A 233 -6.41 -1.79 14.58
CA GLY A 233 -4.98 -1.86 14.94
C GLY A 233 -4.36 -3.25 15.10
N ARG A 234 -5.07 -4.37 14.79
CA ARG A 234 -4.53 -5.73 15.05
C ARG A 234 -3.34 -6.10 14.17
N VAL A 235 -3.41 -5.80 12.87
CA VAL A 235 -2.23 -5.89 11.99
C VAL A 235 -1.39 -4.64 12.22
N ASP A 236 -0.15 -4.86 12.66
CA ASP A 236 0.78 -3.76 12.94
C ASP A 236 0.93 -2.85 11.71
N SER A 237 0.99 -1.54 11.98
CA SER A 237 0.95 -0.51 10.95
C SER A 237 2.12 -0.61 9.96
N THR A 238 3.26 -1.17 10.37
CA THR A 238 4.40 -1.39 9.46
C THR A 238 4.12 -2.53 8.49
N THR A 239 3.66 -3.69 8.97
CA THR A 239 3.23 -4.81 8.11
C THR A 239 2.12 -4.38 7.16
N ARG A 240 1.12 -3.65 7.65
CA ARG A 240 0.06 -3.07 6.82
C ARG A 240 0.63 -2.20 5.71
N SER A 241 1.52 -1.27 6.06
CA SER A 241 2.14 -0.36 5.09
C SER A 241 2.99 -1.11 4.07
N ILE A 242 3.66 -2.19 4.46
CA ILE A 242 4.41 -3.08 3.56
C ILE A 242 3.49 -3.73 2.54
N LEU A 243 2.37 -4.33 2.97
CA LEU A 243 1.44 -4.99 2.05
C LEU A 243 0.82 -3.98 1.08
N ILE A 244 0.48 -2.77 1.54
CA ILE A 244 0.00 -1.67 0.69
C ILE A 244 1.09 -1.26 -0.33
N CYS A 245 2.34 -1.11 0.10
CA CYS A 245 3.44 -0.77 -0.80
C CYS A 245 3.65 -1.85 -1.86
N GLU A 246 3.71 -3.13 -1.48
CA GLU A 246 3.87 -4.24 -2.42
C GLU A 246 2.70 -4.31 -3.39
N PHE A 247 1.47 -4.11 -2.92
CA PHE A 247 0.30 -4.00 -3.78
C PHE A 247 0.47 -2.87 -4.81
N ILE A 248 0.82 -1.66 -4.38
CA ILE A 248 1.03 -0.53 -5.30
C ILE A 248 2.15 -0.86 -6.30
N LEU A 249 3.31 -1.30 -5.83
CA LEU A 249 4.48 -1.59 -6.67
C LEU A 249 4.16 -2.69 -7.70
N ASN A 250 3.55 -3.79 -7.26
CA ASN A 250 3.41 -4.99 -8.09
C ASN A 250 2.12 -5.02 -8.90
N LYS A 251 1.01 -4.52 -8.35
CA LYS A 251 -0.28 -4.51 -9.04
C LYS A 251 -0.49 -3.23 -9.85
N ILE A 252 -0.21 -2.06 -9.26
CA ILE A 252 -0.50 -0.77 -9.91
C ILE A 252 0.60 -0.39 -10.91
N PHE A 253 1.86 -0.63 -10.56
CA PHE A 253 3.03 -0.27 -11.38
C PHE A 253 3.72 -1.47 -12.06
N ASP A 254 3.10 -2.66 -12.00
CA ASP A 254 3.54 -3.89 -12.66
C ASP A 254 5.04 -4.22 -12.46
N MET A 255 5.56 -4.02 -11.25
CA MET A 255 6.99 -4.21 -10.97
C MET A 255 7.41 -5.67 -10.74
N GLY A 256 6.50 -6.63 -10.85
CA GLY A 256 6.84 -8.04 -10.92
C GLY A 256 7.34 -8.67 -9.62
N GLY A 257 6.63 -8.48 -8.50
CA GLY A 257 6.87 -9.22 -7.25
C GLY A 257 7.97 -8.64 -6.37
N VAL A 258 8.13 -7.32 -6.38
CA VAL A 258 8.94 -6.58 -5.41
C VAL A 258 8.49 -6.93 -4.00
N LYS A 259 9.45 -7.34 -3.17
CA LYS A 259 9.27 -7.56 -1.75
C LYS A 259 9.84 -6.38 -0.97
N VAL A 260 9.03 -5.72 -0.16
CA VAL A 260 9.46 -4.60 0.67
C VAL A 260 10.02 -5.15 1.98
N GLU A 261 11.26 -4.78 2.31
CA GLU A 261 11.89 -5.19 3.56
C GLU A 261 11.30 -4.44 4.75
N LYS A 262 11.05 -5.16 5.85
CA LYS A 262 10.75 -4.52 7.14
C LYS A 262 11.95 -3.65 7.54
N PRO A 263 11.74 -2.38 7.90
CA PRO A 263 12.82 -1.56 8.42
C PRO A 263 13.38 -2.26 9.65
N PHE A 264 14.70 -2.39 9.73
CA PHE A 264 15.33 -2.89 10.94
C PHE A 264 14.85 -2.02 12.11
N PRO A 265 14.53 -2.62 13.28
CA PRO A 265 14.25 -1.83 14.46
C PRO A 265 15.43 -0.88 14.63
N THR A 266 15.15 0.42 14.63
CA THR A 266 16.18 1.42 14.92
C THR A 266 16.74 1.06 16.28
N ILE A 267 17.96 0.49 16.28
CA ILE A 267 18.72 0.32 17.51
C ILE A 267 18.72 1.71 18.14
N PRO A 268 18.15 1.89 19.36
CA PRO A 268 18.09 3.19 19.99
C PRO A 268 19.50 3.79 19.91
N VAL A 269 19.62 5.06 19.51
CA VAL A 269 20.93 5.71 19.33
C VAL A 269 21.83 5.50 20.56
N ILE A 270 21.23 5.40 21.75
CA ILE A 270 21.88 5.05 23.02
C ILE A 270 22.59 3.69 22.98
N VAL A 271 21.97 2.64 22.43
CA VAL A 271 22.56 1.30 22.28
C VAL A 271 23.65 1.31 21.21
N GLY A 272 23.45 2.03 20.10
CA GLY A 272 24.49 2.21 19.07
C GLY A 272 25.74 2.91 19.61
N VAL A 273 25.56 3.97 20.41
CA VAL A 273 26.63 4.68 21.10
C VAL A 273 27.29 3.78 22.15
N ALA A 274 26.53 3.00 22.92
CA ALA A 274 27.09 2.08 23.91
C ALA A 274 27.97 1.00 23.26
N ILE A 275 27.57 0.45 22.11
CA ILE A 275 28.37 -0.50 21.35
C ILE A 275 29.64 0.17 20.83
N ALA A 276 29.53 1.37 20.24
CA ALA A 276 30.69 2.11 19.74
C ALA A 276 31.71 2.43 20.86
N VAL A 277 31.23 2.85 22.03
CA VAL A 277 32.07 3.11 23.21
C VAL A 277 32.72 1.81 23.70
N ALA A 278 31.99 0.71 23.78
CA ALA A 278 32.54 -0.58 24.20
C ALA A 278 33.65 -1.08 23.26
N VAL A 279 33.46 -0.93 21.94
CA VAL A 279 34.47 -1.28 20.92
C VAL A 279 35.72 -0.42 21.08
N VAL A 280 35.58 0.89 21.27
CA VAL A 280 36.73 1.79 21.49
C VAL A 280 37.48 1.44 22.77
N VAL A 281 36.78 1.15 23.88
CA VAL A 281 37.41 0.73 25.14
C VAL A 281 38.20 -0.57 24.98
N LEU A 282 37.65 -1.55 24.25
CA LEU A 282 38.32 -2.82 23.95
C LEU A 282 39.58 -2.61 23.11
N ILE A 283 39.52 -1.77 22.07
CA ILE A 283 40.69 -1.44 21.23
C ILE A 283 41.78 -0.79 22.08
N VAL A 284 41.44 0.22 22.90
CA VAL A 284 42.38 0.91 23.79
C VAL A 284 43.00 -0.06 24.80
N TYR A 285 42.20 -0.96 25.38
CA TYR A 285 42.68 -1.98 26.32
C TYR A 285 43.70 -2.91 25.68
N PHE A 286 43.44 -3.40 24.47
CA PHE A 286 44.37 -4.27 23.75
C PHE A 286 45.62 -3.56 23.28
N MET A 287 45.51 -2.28 22.88
CA MET A 287 46.67 -1.47 22.50
C MET A 287 47.61 -1.18 23.69
N ARG A 288 47.10 -1.11 24.92
CA ARG A 288 47.92 -0.91 26.13
C ARG A 288 48.57 -2.19 26.68
N ARG A 289 48.15 -3.37 26.19
CA ARG A 289 48.69 -4.68 26.61
C ARG A 289 49.76 -5.24 25.65
N ARG A 290 50.08 -4.53 24.58
CA ARG A 290 51.26 -4.76 23.75
C ARG A 290 52.35 -3.78 24.14
#